data_AF-A0A445BR12-F1
#
_entry.id   AF-A0A445BR12-F1
#
_cell.length_a   1.000
_cell.length_b   1.000
_cell.length_c   1.000
_cell.angle_alpha   90.00
_cell.angle_beta   90.00
_cell.angle_gamma   90.00
#
_symmetry.space_group_name_H-M   'P 1'
#
loop_
_entity.id
_entity.type
_entity.pdbx_description
1 polymer ?
#
loop_
_entity_poly.entity_id
_entity_poly.type
_entity_poly.pdbx_seq_one_letter_code
_entity_poly.pdbx_strand_id
1 'polypeptide(L)'
;MIRQLDNSVKKKPPKFEFYDPKTPFFTSPRFLPPTKVEKCKIVDAIISHGCFLRECSVQHSIVGVRSRLESGVELKDTMMMGADYYQTESEIASFLAEGKVPIGVGENTKIRNCIIDKNAKIGRNVIIANGDGVEEADRPNEGFYIRSGITVVLKNATIKDGTVI
;
A
#
# COMPACT_ATOMS: atom_id res chain seq x y z
N MET A 1 -5.32 18.23 -3.17
CA MET A 1 -4.65 17.64 -4.35
C MET A 1 -4.68 16.10 -4.34
N ILE A 2 -4.31 15.43 -3.24
CA ILE A 2 -4.23 13.94 -3.18
C ILE A 2 -5.60 13.24 -3.23
N ARG A 3 -6.63 13.72 -2.50
CA ARG A 3 -8.02 13.22 -2.61
C ARG A 3 -8.63 13.34 -4.02
N GLN A 4 -8.15 14.31 -4.80
CA GLN A 4 -8.62 14.52 -6.17
C GLN A 4 -7.92 13.57 -7.14
N LEU A 5 -6.63 13.29 -6.96
CA LEU A 5 -5.89 12.33 -7.80
C LEU A 5 -6.36 10.88 -7.60
N ASP A 6 -6.65 10.48 -6.35
CA ASP A 6 -7.09 9.10 -6.07
C ASP A 6 -8.47 8.79 -6.67
N ASN A 7 -9.41 9.73 -6.56
CA ASN A 7 -10.73 9.62 -7.19
C ASN A 7 -10.72 9.89 -8.71
N SER A 8 -9.74 10.65 -9.23
CA SER A 8 -9.75 11.05 -10.64
C SER A 8 -9.30 9.93 -11.58
N VAL A 9 -8.38 9.05 -11.17
CA VAL A 9 -7.85 8.02 -12.07
C VAL A 9 -8.76 6.78 -12.13
N LYS A 10 -9.68 6.61 -11.16
CA LYS A 10 -10.50 5.39 -11.00
C LYS A 10 -11.98 5.54 -11.34
N LYS A 11 -12.50 6.76 -11.54
CA LYS A 11 -13.87 7.00 -12.03
C LYS A 11 -13.95 6.74 -13.54
N LYS A 12 -15.15 6.45 -14.07
CA LYS A 12 -15.39 6.30 -15.51
C LYS A 12 -16.23 7.47 -16.06
N PRO A 13 -15.73 8.26 -17.03
CA PRO A 13 -14.32 8.34 -17.44
C PRO A 13 -13.46 8.97 -16.32
N PRO A 14 -12.15 8.67 -16.27
CA PRO A 14 -11.27 9.27 -15.29
C PRO A 14 -11.16 10.77 -15.57
N LYS A 15 -11.11 11.59 -14.51
CA LYS A 15 -10.90 13.04 -14.67
C LYS A 15 -9.46 13.38 -15.05
N PHE A 16 -8.53 12.42 -14.94
CA PHE A 16 -7.12 12.60 -15.21
C PHE A 16 -6.49 11.29 -15.71
N GLU A 17 -5.76 11.36 -16.82
CA GLU A 17 -5.11 10.21 -17.46
C GLU A 17 -3.59 10.44 -17.55
N PHE A 18 -2.81 9.52 -17.00
CA PHE A 18 -1.34 9.60 -17.06
C PHE A 18 -0.76 9.16 -18.42
N TYR A 19 -1.58 8.50 -19.25
CA TYR A 19 -1.15 7.82 -20.48
C TYR A 19 -1.68 8.50 -21.75
N ASP A 20 -2.13 9.76 -21.69
CA ASP A 20 -2.54 10.50 -22.90
C ASP A 20 -1.34 10.55 -23.87
N PRO A 21 -1.43 9.93 -25.06
CA PRO A 21 -0.33 9.92 -26.01
C PRO A 21 0.03 11.32 -26.55
N LYS A 22 -0.86 12.30 -26.42
CA LYS A 22 -0.61 13.69 -26.83
C LYS A 22 0.12 14.50 -25.78
N THR A 23 -0.13 14.22 -24.50
CA THR A 23 0.49 14.91 -23.35
C THR A 23 0.95 13.92 -22.29
N PRO A 24 1.94 13.06 -22.59
CA PRO A 24 2.37 12.01 -21.68
C PRO A 24 3.11 12.61 -20.47
N PHE A 25 2.87 12.03 -19.30
CA PHE A 25 3.65 12.32 -18.09
C PHE A 25 4.86 11.38 -18.00
N PHE A 26 6.06 11.96 -18.03
CA PHE A 26 7.29 11.20 -17.88
C PHE A 26 7.76 11.11 -16.44
N THR A 27 8.38 9.99 -16.10
CA THR A 27 9.08 9.73 -14.84
C THR A 27 10.38 8.99 -15.15
N SER A 28 11.30 8.93 -14.19
CA SER A 28 12.54 8.15 -14.31
C SER A 28 12.26 6.69 -14.74
N PRO A 29 12.94 6.18 -15.79
CA PRO A 29 12.84 4.79 -16.20
C PRO A 29 13.52 3.90 -15.15
N ARG A 30 12.78 2.94 -14.58
CA ARG A 30 13.26 2.10 -13.47
C ARG A 30 13.57 0.64 -13.86
N PHE A 31 13.27 0.24 -15.10
CA PHE A 31 13.48 -1.14 -15.61
C PHE A 31 13.01 -2.24 -14.64
N LEU A 32 11.91 -1.99 -13.93
CA LEU A 32 11.35 -2.96 -12.99
C LEU A 32 10.71 -4.12 -13.77
N PRO A 33 10.77 -5.34 -13.23
CA PRO A 33 10.09 -6.47 -13.85
C PRO A 33 8.57 -6.25 -13.87
N PRO A 34 7.84 -7.02 -14.69
CA PRO A 34 6.39 -7.12 -14.58
C PRO A 34 5.98 -7.53 -13.16
N THR A 35 4.79 -7.10 -12.75
CA THR A 35 4.22 -7.46 -11.46
C THR A 35 3.80 -8.93 -11.44
N LYS A 36 4.14 -9.63 -10.36
CA LYS A 36 3.73 -11.02 -10.11
C LYS A 36 2.43 -11.03 -9.31
N VAL A 37 1.40 -11.68 -9.88
CA VAL A 37 0.07 -11.81 -9.25
C VAL A 37 -0.29 -13.28 -9.14
N GLU A 38 -0.49 -13.77 -7.92
CA GLU A 38 -0.83 -15.16 -7.64
C GLU A 38 -2.18 -15.21 -6.91
N LYS A 39 -3.22 -15.74 -7.58
CA LYS A 39 -4.56 -15.97 -6.98
C LYS A 39 -5.17 -14.74 -6.27
N CYS A 40 -5.01 -13.55 -6.85
CA CYS A 40 -5.53 -12.31 -6.25
C CYS A 40 -6.85 -11.87 -6.87
N LYS A 41 -7.64 -11.11 -6.11
CA LYS A 41 -8.83 -10.40 -6.61
C LYS A 41 -8.56 -8.90 -6.70
N ILE A 42 -8.58 -8.35 -7.90
CA ILE A 42 -8.25 -6.95 -8.16
C ILE A 42 -9.46 -6.29 -8.84
N VAL A 43 -10.02 -5.25 -8.22
CA VAL A 43 -11.25 -4.58 -8.67
C VAL A 43 -11.07 -3.07 -8.59
N ASP A 44 -11.27 -2.35 -9.69
CA ASP A 44 -11.17 -0.88 -9.77
C ASP A 44 -9.86 -0.33 -9.18
N ALA A 45 -8.74 -1.01 -9.48
CA ALA A 45 -7.43 -0.73 -8.88
C ALA A 45 -6.33 -0.61 -9.93
N ILE A 46 -5.26 0.09 -9.56
CA ILE A 46 -4.06 0.26 -10.39
C ILE A 46 -2.89 -0.39 -9.68
N ILE A 47 -2.20 -1.28 -10.38
CA ILE A 47 -1.02 -1.97 -9.86
C ILE A 47 0.18 -1.57 -10.69
N SER A 48 1.16 -0.95 -10.03
CA SER A 48 2.42 -0.53 -10.65
C SER A 48 3.34 -1.72 -10.90
N HIS A 49 4.46 -1.50 -11.57
CA HIS A 49 5.47 -2.53 -11.87
C HIS A 49 6.19 -3.06 -10.63
N GLY A 50 6.76 -4.26 -10.78
CA GLY A 50 7.63 -4.88 -9.79
C GLY A 50 6.94 -5.32 -8.50
N CYS A 51 5.61 -5.38 -8.47
CA CYS A 51 4.91 -5.79 -7.26
C CYS A 51 4.87 -7.31 -7.11
N PHE A 52 4.70 -7.77 -5.87
CA PHE A 52 4.42 -9.16 -5.52
C PHE A 52 3.08 -9.20 -4.78
N LEU A 53 2.07 -9.78 -5.40
CA LEU A 53 0.75 -9.97 -4.80
C LEU A 53 0.44 -11.46 -4.72
N ARG A 54 0.17 -11.96 -3.52
CA ARG A 54 -0.18 -13.37 -3.28
C ARG A 54 -1.47 -13.47 -2.49
N GLU A 55 -2.44 -14.22 -3.01
CA GLU A 55 -3.67 -14.61 -2.31
C GLU A 55 -4.36 -13.45 -1.56
N CYS A 56 -4.38 -12.25 -2.17
CA CYS A 56 -4.87 -11.02 -1.56
C CYS A 56 -6.01 -10.39 -2.38
N SER A 57 -6.70 -9.42 -1.77
CA SER A 57 -7.71 -8.61 -2.45
C SER A 57 -7.35 -7.13 -2.43
N VAL A 58 -7.50 -6.48 -3.59
CA VAL A 58 -7.22 -5.06 -3.79
C VAL A 58 -8.42 -4.43 -4.49
N GLN A 59 -9.15 -3.60 -3.76
CA GLN A 59 -10.36 -2.92 -4.26
C GLN A 59 -10.19 -1.40 -4.19
N HIS A 60 -10.54 -0.70 -5.27
CA HIS A 60 -10.57 0.77 -5.31
C HIS A 60 -9.26 1.41 -4.82
N SER A 61 -8.12 0.79 -5.13
CA SER A 61 -6.82 1.09 -4.50
C SER A 61 -5.71 1.30 -5.54
N ILE A 62 -4.64 1.99 -5.14
CA ILE A 62 -3.42 2.12 -5.95
C ILE A 62 -2.30 1.39 -5.21
N VAL A 63 -1.62 0.49 -5.92
CA VAL A 63 -0.43 -0.22 -5.44
C VAL A 63 0.77 0.30 -6.21
N GLY A 64 1.64 1.03 -5.50
CA GLY A 64 2.86 1.63 -6.01
C GLY A 64 3.96 0.61 -6.33
N VAL A 65 5.06 1.09 -6.91
CA VAL A 65 6.14 0.21 -7.40
C VAL A 65 6.77 -0.62 -6.29
N ARG A 66 7.17 -1.86 -6.60
CA ARG A 66 7.86 -2.77 -5.67
C ARG A 66 7.07 -3.16 -4.41
N SER A 67 5.77 -2.90 -4.38
CA SER A 67 4.92 -3.30 -3.26
C SER A 67 4.85 -4.81 -3.10
N ARG A 68 4.75 -5.26 -1.85
CA ARG A 68 4.53 -6.66 -1.47
C ARG A 68 3.29 -6.77 -0.60
N LEU A 69 2.34 -7.61 -1.01
CA LEU A 69 1.13 -7.95 -0.26
C LEU A 69 1.09 -9.47 -0.07
N GLU A 70 1.14 -9.90 1.18
CA GLU A 70 1.11 -11.32 1.54
C GLU A 70 -0.32 -11.89 1.56
N SER A 71 -0.42 -13.20 1.76
CA SER A 71 -1.68 -13.94 1.73
C SER A 71 -2.71 -13.37 2.72
N GLY A 72 -3.97 -13.31 2.28
CA GLY A 72 -5.09 -12.83 3.10
C GLY A 72 -5.14 -11.31 3.29
N VAL A 73 -4.23 -10.54 2.68
CA VAL A 73 -4.29 -9.07 2.74
C VAL A 73 -5.54 -8.55 2.01
N GLU A 74 -6.21 -7.59 2.63
CA GLU A 74 -7.33 -6.85 2.04
C GLU A 74 -7.02 -5.35 2.02
N LEU A 75 -6.81 -4.79 0.82
CA LEU A 75 -6.67 -3.36 0.61
C LEU A 75 -7.96 -2.80 0.00
N LYS A 76 -8.54 -1.79 0.65
CA LYS A 76 -9.72 -1.09 0.16
C LYS A 76 -9.56 0.42 0.30
N ASP A 77 -9.94 1.19 -0.72
CA ASP A 77 -9.88 2.66 -0.67
C ASP A 77 -8.47 3.16 -0.22
N THR A 78 -7.40 2.51 -0.68
CA THR A 78 -6.04 2.68 -0.14
C THR A 78 -5.04 3.05 -1.23
N MET A 79 -4.12 3.95 -0.90
CA MET A 79 -2.96 4.30 -1.74
C MET A 79 -1.67 3.82 -1.08
N MET A 80 -1.06 2.77 -1.60
CA MET A 80 0.26 2.30 -1.19
C MET A 80 1.32 2.87 -2.11
N MET A 81 2.28 3.64 -1.59
CA MET A 81 3.32 4.29 -2.38
C MET A 81 4.40 3.32 -2.87
N GLY A 82 4.58 2.19 -2.17
CA GLY A 82 5.46 1.09 -2.57
C GLY A 82 6.80 1.09 -1.85
N ALA A 83 7.87 0.68 -2.53
CA ALA A 83 9.19 0.55 -1.92
C ALA A 83 10.33 1.09 -2.81
N ASP A 84 11.35 1.64 -2.15
CA ASP A 84 12.56 2.15 -2.79
C ASP A 84 13.48 0.99 -3.25
N TYR A 85 13.37 -0.19 -2.63
CA TYR A 85 14.18 -1.38 -2.92
C TYR A 85 13.39 -2.66 -2.58
N TYR A 86 13.90 -3.82 -3.05
CA TYR A 86 13.38 -5.13 -2.66
C TYR A 86 14.13 -5.67 -1.45
N GLN A 87 13.46 -6.49 -0.65
CA GLN A 87 14.12 -7.44 0.23
C GLN A 87 14.16 -8.81 -0.46
N THR A 88 15.28 -9.49 -0.35
CA THR A 88 15.43 -10.87 -0.79
C THR A 88 14.63 -11.81 0.11
N GLU A 89 14.27 -12.99 -0.40
CA GLU A 89 13.55 -14.00 0.40
C GLU A 89 14.35 -14.42 1.65
N SER A 90 15.69 -14.42 1.58
CA SER A 90 16.58 -14.69 2.73
C SER A 90 16.49 -13.60 3.81
N GLU A 91 16.52 -12.32 3.41
CA GLU A 91 16.36 -11.20 4.34
C GLU A 91 14.97 -11.19 4.99
N ILE A 92 13.93 -11.49 4.21
CA ILE A 92 12.55 -11.62 4.72
C ILE A 92 12.50 -12.75 5.76
N ALA A 93 13.02 -13.94 5.43
CA ALA A 93 13.02 -15.08 6.34
C ALA A 93 13.81 -14.80 7.63
N SER A 94 14.97 -14.16 7.53
CA SER A 94 15.77 -13.72 8.68
C SER A 94 15.01 -12.71 9.55
N PHE A 95 14.35 -11.72 8.95
CA PHE A 95 13.55 -10.74 9.70
C PHE A 95 12.43 -11.43 10.48
N LEU A 96 11.70 -12.33 9.82
CA LEU A 96 10.61 -13.07 10.47
C LEU A 96 11.12 -13.97 11.60
N ALA A 97 12.27 -14.63 11.42
CA ALA A 97 12.91 -15.45 12.45
C ALA A 97 13.35 -14.62 13.68
N GLU A 98 13.71 -13.36 13.47
CA GLU A 98 14.07 -12.40 14.53
C GLU A 98 12.84 -11.67 15.13
N GLY A 99 11.62 -12.00 14.69
CA GLY A 99 10.40 -11.32 15.13
C GLY A 99 10.26 -9.89 14.60
N LYS A 100 10.98 -9.54 13.53
CA LYS A 100 10.89 -8.24 12.84
C LYS A 100 9.87 -8.31 11.70
N VAL A 101 9.37 -7.14 11.31
CA VAL A 101 8.40 -6.99 10.22
C VAL A 101 9.13 -6.60 8.91
N PRO A 102 8.98 -7.38 7.83
CA PRO A 102 9.47 -7.01 6.49
C PRO A 102 8.74 -5.80 5.89
N ILE A 103 9.31 -5.20 4.85
CA ILE A 103 8.69 -4.15 4.05
C ILE A 103 7.50 -4.74 3.29
N GLY A 104 6.38 -4.02 3.30
CA GLY A 104 5.13 -4.43 2.68
C GLY A 104 4.04 -4.66 3.72
N VAL A 105 3.06 -5.47 3.34
CA VAL A 105 1.89 -5.78 4.18
C VAL A 105 1.86 -7.27 4.47
N GLY A 106 2.00 -7.61 5.75
CA GLY A 106 2.00 -8.98 6.26
C GLY A 106 0.64 -9.66 6.20
N GLU A 107 0.65 -10.96 6.46
CA GLU A 107 -0.50 -11.85 6.26
C GLU A 107 -1.76 -11.41 7.03
N ASN A 108 -2.92 -11.68 6.43
CA ASN A 108 -4.25 -11.47 7.05
C ASN A 108 -4.51 -10.03 7.54
N THR A 109 -3.80 -9.05 7.00
CA THR A 109 -3.94 -7.63 7.36
C THR A 109 -5.00 -6.95 6.52
N LYS A 110 -5.86 -6.15 7.16
CA LYS A 110 -6.98 -5.44 6.51
C LYS A 110 -6.79 -3.94 6.63
N ILE A 111 -6.74 -3.25 5.51
CA ILE A 111 -6.46 -1.81 5.44
C ILE A 111 -7.54 -1.14 4.60
N ARG A 112 -8.16 -0.12 5.19
CA ARG A 112 -9.19 0.70 4.55
C ARG A 112 -8.90 2.19 4.72
N ASN A 113 -9.18 2.97 3.68
CA ASN A 113 -9.12 4.44 3.72
C ASN A 113 -7.76 4.97 4.24
N CYS A 114 -6.67 4.44 3.67
CA CYS A 114 -5.32 4.65 4.17
C CYS A 114 -4.35 5.09 3.06
N ILE A 115 -3.35 5.88 3.42
CA ILE A 115 -2.14 6.10 2.63
C ILE A 115 -1.00 5.36 3.32
N ILE A 116 -0.30 4.49 2.58
CA ILE A 116 0.87 3.76 3.08
C ILE A 116 2.09 4.33 2.35
N ASP A 117 2.94 5.07 3.06
CA ASP A 117 4.14 5.65 2.48
C ASP A 117 5.23 4.58 2.25
N LYS A 118 6.32 4.99 1.60
CA LYS A 118 7.35 4.09 1.12
C LYS A 118 8.04 3.30 2.23
N ASN A 119 8.36 2.05 1.93
CA ASN A 119 9.13 1.16 2.81
C ASN A 119 8.46 0.91 4.17
N ALA A 120 7.16 1.20 4.31
CA ALA A 120 6.41 0.84 5.50
C ALA A 120 6.43 -0.68 5.71
N LYS A 121 6.47 -1.08 6.97
CA LYS A 121 6.55 -2.47 7.43
C LYS A 121 5.31 -2.76 8.25
N ILE A 122 4.27 -3.29 7.61
CA ILE A 122 3.01 -3.57 8.27
C ILE A 122 2.96 -5.05 8.59
N GLY A 123 2.81 -5.37 9.88
CA GLY A 123 2.80 -6.72 10.41
C GLY A 123 1.62 -7.56 9.93
N ARG A 124 1.54 -8.78 10.45
CA ARG A 124 0.40 -9.70 10.22
C ARG A 124 -0.77 -9.38 11.15
N ASN A 125 -1.98 -9.72 10.73
CA ASN A 125 -3.21 -9.52 11.48
C ASN A 125 -3.44 -8.07 11.92
N VAL A 126 -2.92 -7.10 11.18
CA VAL A 126 -3.14 -5.67 11.45
C VAL A 126 -4.49 -5.26 10.89
N ILE A 127 -5.17 -4.35 11.58
CA ILE A 127 -6.40 -3.72 11.09
C ILE A 127 -6.17 -2.21 11.08
N ILE A 128 -6.29 -1.58 9.92
CA ILE A 128 -6.29 -0.12 9.78
C ILE A 128 -7.61 0.27 9.15
N ALA A 129 -8.54 0.77 9.95
CA ALA A 129 -9.87 1.14 9.52
C ALA A 129 -10.37 2.46 10.13
N ASN A 130 -9.69 3.01 11.15
CA ASN A 130 -10.12 4.19 11.89
C ASN A 130 -11.57 4.03 12.36
N GLY A 131 -11.85 2.94 13.10
CA GLY A 131 -13.20 2.52 13.48
C GLY A 131 -13.95 3.57 14.31
N ASP A 132 -13.21 4.40 15.03
CA ASP A 132 -13.74 5.49 15.87
C ASP A 132 -14.05 6.78 15.08
N GLY A 133 -13.72 6.82 13.78
CA GLY A 133 -13.98 7.99 12.93
C GLY A 133 -13.19 9.23 13.33
N VAL A 134 -11.95 9.06 13.81
CA VAL A 134 -11.07 10.16 14.22
C VAL A 134 -10.72 11.02 13.01
N GLU A 135 -10.90 12.33 13.09
CA GLU A 135 -10.58 13.24 11.96
C GLU A 135 -9.09 13.61 11.91
N GLU A 136 -8.49 13.92 13.06
CA GLU A 136 -7.11 14.40 13.18
C GLU A 136 -6.42 13.72 14.36
N ALA A 137 -5.25 13.13 14.13
CA ALA A 137 -4.43 12.53 15.19
C ALA A 137 -2.94 12.59 14.86
N ASP A 138 -2.14 12.92 15.86
CA ASP A 138 -0.67 12.94 15.77
C ASP A 138 -0.03 11.82 16.58
N ARG A 139 0.32 10.71 15.90
CA ARG A 139 0.91 9.51 16.51
C ARG A 139 2.22 9.07 15.82
N PRO A 140 3.21 9.96 15.66
CA PRO A 140 4.44 9.65 14.93
C PRO A 140 5.25 8.51 15.57
N ASN A 141 5.21 8.42 16.90
CA ASN A 141 5.88 7.36 17.65
C ASN A 141 5.24 5.98 17.43
N GLU A 142 3.98 5.95 17.01
CA GLU A 142 3.25 4.74 16.61
C GLU A 142 3.31 4.50 15.09
N GLY A 143 3.97 5.41 14.34
CA GLY A 143 4.22 5.24 12.92
C GLY A 143 3.10 5.74 11.99
N PHE A 144 2.16 6.53 12.48
CA PHE A 144 1.08 7.07 11.64
C PHE A 144 0.55 8.45 12.08
N TYR A 145 -0.16 9.11 11.18
CA TYR A 145 -1.03 10.25 11.46
C TYR A 145 -2.44 9.95 10.95
N ILE A 146 -3.44 10.68 11.45
CA ILE A 146 -4.76 10.76 10.81
C ILE A 146 -4.97 12.19 10.37
N ARG A 147 -5.39 12.37 9.11
CA ARG A 147 -5.72 13.66 8.49
C ARG A 147 -7.03 13.57 7.73
N SER A 148 -8.01 14.38 8.11
CA SER A 148 -9.38 14.35 7.57
C SER A 148 -9.97 12.93 7.54
N GLY A 149 -9.73 12.14 8.58
CA GLY A 149 -10.23 10.75 8.66
C GLY A 149 -9.46 9.72 7.84
N ILE A 150 -8.39 10.11 7.14
CA ILE A 150 -7.51 9.20 6.39
C ILE A 150 -6.29 8.86 7.25
N THR A 151 -6.07 7.57 7.49
CA THR A 151 -4.84 7.11 8.15
C THR A 151 -3.65 7.20 7.19
N VAL A 152 -2.53 7.73 7.66
CA VAL A 152 -1.29 7.86 6.89
C VAL A 152 -0.17 7.14 7.64
N VAL A 153 0.23 5.96 7.16
CA VAL A 153 1.39 5.23 7.68
C VAL A 153 2.66 5.85 7.12
N LEU A 154 3.61 6.17 8.01
CA LEU A 154 4.79 6.96 7.66
C LEU A 154 5.85 6.15 6.92
N LYS A 155 6.70 6.88 6.17
CA LYS A 155 7.85 6.28 5.49
C LYS A 155 8.72 5.52 6.49
N ASN A 156 9.09 4.30 6.14
CA ASN A 156 9.91 3.38 6.96
C ASN A 156 9.30 2.99 8.32
N ALA A 157 8.07 3.40 8.63
CA ALA A 157 7.44 3.06 9.90
C ALA A 157 7.13 1.57 9.97
N THR A 158 7.10 1.06 11.20
CA THR A 158 6.71 -0.32 11.50
C THR A 158 5.40 -0.31 12.26
N ILE A 159 4.36 -0.91 11.69
CA ILE A 159 3.12 -1.22 12.40
C ILE A 159 3.22 -2.69 12.83
N LYS A 160 3.20 -2.94 14.15
CA LYS A 160 3.44 -4.27 14.71
C LYS A 160 2.29 -5.22 14.43
N ASP A 161 2.57 -6.53 14.49
CA ASP A 161 1.56 -7.58 14.39
C ASP A 161 0.37 -7.32 15.32
N GLY A 162 -0.85 -7.55 14.83
CA GLY A 162 -2.08 -7.43 15.62
C GLY A 162 -2.51 -6.01 15.97
N THR A 163 -1.80 -4.98 15.51
CA THR A 163 -2.17 -3.57 15.78
C THR A 163 -3.54 -3.25 15.16
N VAL A 164 -4.39 -2.53 15.90
CA VAL A 164 -5.67 -1.99 15.41
C VAL A 164 -5.60 -0.45 15.44
N ILE A 165 -5.87 0.18 14.29
CA ILE A 165 -5.85 1.64 14.07
C ILE A 165 -7.20 2.09 13.50
#